data_AF-A0A9E1LNT5-F1
#
_entry.id   AF-A0A9E1LNT5-F1
#
_cell.length_a   1.000
_cell.length_b   1.000
_cell.length_c   1.000
_cell.angle_alpha   90.00
_cell.angle_beta   90.00
_cell.angle_gamma   90.00
#
_symmetry.space_group_name_H-M   'P 1'
#
loop_
_entity.id
_entity.type
_entity.pdbx_description
1 polymer ?
#
loop_
_entity_poly.entity_id
_entity_poly.type
_entity_poly.pdbx_seq_one_letter_code
_entity_poly.pdbx_strand_id
1 'polypeptide(L)'
;MRYQNRAFARWADIADLYGWEAVGDIHHEFYLLGTDALHDEDLIVLGSQALNKNLAPLFEFWGVPADPATKRIVEALPPATEFIERLELYKSAIPANESAQRSEIERLIESSGNSERWFYYLENYDPAVADFMEEKIDRLIGEIR
;
A
#
# COMPACT_ATOMS: atom_id res chain seq x y z
N MET A 1 13.20 -5.00 -10.08
CA MET A 1 13.20 -4.19 -8.83
C MET A 1 11.82 -4.19 -8.19
N ARG A 2 11.46 -5.23 -7.43
CA ARG A 2 10.12 -5.36 -6.80
C ARG A 2 10.03 -4.82 -5.36
N TYR A 3 11.09 -4.22 -4.80
CA TYR A 3 11.19 -4.13 -3.33
C TYR A 3 11.30 -2.72 -2.71
N GLN A 4 11.71 -1.68 -3.44
CA GLN A 4 12.03 -0.39 -2.78
C GLN A 4 10.89 0.65 -2.77
N ASN A 5 10.14 0.79 -3.86
CA ASN A 5 9.13 1.86 -3.93
C ASN A 5 7.89 1.57 -3.08
N ARG A 6 7.50 0.29 -2.94
CA ARG A 6 6.33 -0.13 -2.14
C ARG A 6 6.61 -0.09 -0.64
N ALA A 7 7.86 -0.38 -0.25
CA ALA A 7 8.28 -0.32 1.15
C ALA A 7 8.17 1.11 1.70
N PHE A 8 8.65 2.12 0.95
CA PHE A 8 8.58 3.52 1.40
C PHE A 8 7.15 4.10 1.34
N ALA A 9 6.43 3.88 0.23
CA ALA A 9 5.10 4.48 0.05
C ALA A 9 4.10 4.03 1.14
N ARG A 10 4.21 2.77 1.59
CA ARG A 10 3.46 2.27 2.76
C ARG A 10 3.67 3.11 4.02
N TRP A 11 4.93 3.44 4.32
CA TRP A 11 5.25 4.25 5.49
C TRP A 11 4.80 5.69 5.32
N ALA A 12 4.89 6.24 4.11
CA ALA A 12 4.36 7.56 3.79
C ALA A 12 2.83 7.62 3.98
N ASP A 13 2.09 6.59 3.58
CA ASP A 13 0.65 6.49 3.83
C ASP A 13 0.34 6.43 5.33
N ILE A 14 1.04 5.59 6.10
CA ILE A 14 0.87 5.52 7.55
C ILE A 14 1.17 6.88 8.20
N ALA A 15 2.24 7.56 7.77
CA ALA A 15 2.61 8.87 8.28
C ALA A 15 1.56 9.94 7.95
N ASP A 16 0.97 9.90 6.76
CA ASP A 16 -0.04 10.89 6.37
C ASP A 16 -1.40 10.63 7.03
N LEU A 17 -1.76 9.36 7.25
CA LEU A 17 -3.01 8.97 7.89
C LEU A 17 -2.98 9.11 9.43
N TYR A 18 -1.85 8.76 10.05
CA TYR A 18 -1.74 8.58 11.49
C TYR A 18 -0.57 9.34 12.14
N GLY A 19 0.22 10.07 11.35
CA GLY A 19 1.37 10.84 11.82
C GLY A 19 2.69 10.06 11.81
N TRP A 20 3.80 10.80 11.78
CA TRP A 20 5.15 10.22 11.86
C TRP A 20 5.42 9.49 13.18
N GLU A 21 4.72 9.86 14.25
CA GLU A 21 4.77 9.16 15.54
C GLU A 21 4.27 7.72 15.40
N ALA A 22 3.17 7.49 14.68
CA ALA A 22 2.65 6.15 14.40
C ALA A 22 3.67 5.27 13.65
N VAL A 23 4.41 5.85 12.70
CA VAL A 23 5.52 5.14 12.05
C VAL A 23 6.61 4.80 13.08
N GLY A 24 6.95 5.73 13.96
CA GLY A 24 7.88 5.53 15.06
C GLY A 24 7.46 4.41 16.00
N ASP A 25 6.20 4.38 16.43
CA ASP A 25 5.64 3.36 17.34
C ASP A 25 5.74 1.96 16.74
N ILE A 26 5.39 1.82 15.45
CA ILE A 26 5.54 0.55 14.74
C ILE A 26 7.02 0.12 14.71
N HIS A 27 7.95 1.03 14.41
CA HIS A 27 9.37 0.71 14.37
C HIS A 27 9.96 0.43 15.75
N HIS A 28 9.42 1.06 16.81
CA HIS A 28 9.82 0.83 18.18
C HIS A 28 9.54 -0.61 18.60
N GLU A 29 8.36 -1.15 18.27
CA GLU A 29 8.04 -2.57 18.51
C GLU A 29 9.04 -3.52 17.83
N PHE A 30 9.46 -3.21 16.59
CA PHE A 30 10.47 -4.01 15.89
C PHE A 30 11.85 -3.90 16.52
N TYR A 31 12.22 -2.70 16.96
CA TYR A 31 13.49 -2.49 17.64
C TYR A 31 13.57 -3.32 18.94
N LEU A 32 12.48 -3.41 19.70
CA LEU A 32 12.40 -4.20 20.93
C LEU A 32 12.55 -5.72 20.71
N LEU A 33 12.09 -6.24 19.57
CA LEU A 33 12.29 -7.65 19.21
C LEU A 33 13.74 -8.00 18.92
N GLY A 34 14.57 -7.01 18.51
CA GLY A 34 16.00 -7.17 18.32
C GLY A 34 16.38 -8.18 17.23
N THR A 35 15.50 -8.45 16.27
CA THR A 35 15.74 -9.39 15.16
C THR A 35 15.64 -8.69 13.81
N ASP A 36 16.48 -9.11 12.88
CA ASP A 36 16.47 -8.73 11.47
C ASP A 36 15.61 -9.67 10.61
N ALA A 37 15.07 -10.75 11.18
CA ALA A 37 14.30 -11.79 10.50
C ALA A 37 12.79 -11.68 10.78
N LEU A 38 12.24 -10.47 10.70
CA LEU A 38 10.81 -10.23 10.90
C LEU A 38 10.03 -10.71 9.67
N HIS A 39 9.02 -11.56 9.91
CA HIS A 39 8.13 -12.00 8.85
C HIS A 39 7.04 -10.96 8.58
N ASP A 40 6.44 -11.00 7.40
CA ASP A 40 5.39 -10.08 7.00
C ASP A 40 4.18 -10.16 7.96
N GLU A 41 3.88 -11.36 8.47
CA GLU A 41 2.84 -11.60 9.47
C GLU A 41 3.11 -10.87 10.78
N ASP A 42 4.35 -10.94 11.28
CA ASP A 42 4.76 -10.27 12.52
C ASP A 42 4.65 -8.74 12.36
N LEU A 43 5.09 -8.22 11.21
CA LEU A 43 4.96 -6.81 10.84
C LEU A 43 3.50 -6.34 10.88
N ILE A 44 2.58 -7.11 10.29
CA ILE A 44 1.16 -6.79 10.26
C ILE A 44 0.57 -6.82 11.68
N VAL A 45 0.84 -7.88 12.46
CA VAL A 45 0.29 -8.03 13.82
C VAL A 45 0.79 -6.94 14.74
N LEU A 46 2.10 -6.77 14.85
CA LEU A 46 2.71 -5.82 15.77
C LEU A 46 2.39 -4.39 15.38
N GLY A 47 2.45 -4.06 14.08
CA GLY A 47 2.09 -2.73 13.62
C GLY A 47 0.62 -2.40 13.90
N SER A 48 -0.27 -3.39 13.70
CA SER A 48 -1.69 -3.23 14.00
C SER A 48 -1.94 -3.05 15.50
N GLN A 49 -1.25 -3.80 16.34
CA GLN A 49 -1.34 -3.68 17.81
C GLN A 49 -0.78 -2.35 18.31
N ALA A 50 0.37 -1.90 17.80
CA ALA A 50 0.99 -0.64 18.17
C ALA A 50 0.06 0.55 17.94
N LEU A 51 -0.67 0.55 16.81
CA LEU A 51 -1.62 1.62 16.48
C LEU A 51 -3.04 1.37 16.96
N ASN A 52 -3.31 0.22 17.60
CA ASN A 52 -4.65 -0.24 17.94
C ASN A 52 -5.63 -0.13 16.75
N LYS A 53 -5.17 -0.58 15.57
CA LYS A 53 -5.92 -0.52 14.30
C LYS A 53 -5.60 -1.75 13.46
N ASN A 54 -6.58 -2.31 12.78
CA ASN A 54 -6.36 -3.38 11.80
C ASN A 54 -5.71 -2.79 10.54
N LEU A 55 -4.38 -2.93 10.42
CA LEU A 55 -3.61 -2.43 9.28
C LEU A 55 -3.48 -3.43 8.13
N ALA A 56 -4.04 -4.64 8.25
CA ALA A 56 -3.91 -5.68 7.21
C ALA A 56 -4.33 -5.19 5.80
N PRO A 57 -5.43 -4.45 5.62
CA PRO A 57 -5.79 -3.92 4.30
C PRO A 57 -4.74 -2.97 3.71
N LEU A 58 -4.07 -2.16 4.55
CA LEU A 58 -3.02 -1.23 4.13
C LEU A 58 -1.75 -1.98 3.71
N PHE A 59 -1.31 -2.96 4.50
CA PHE A 59 -0.17 -3.81 4.13
C PHE A 59 -0.45 -4.60 2.85
N GLU A 60 -1.66 -5.14 2.73
CA GLU A 60 -2.09 -5.90 1.56
C GLU A 60 -2.11 -5.05 0.29
N PHE A 61 -2.60 -3.80 0.37
CA PHE A 61 -2.54 -2.84 -0.75
C PHE A 61 -1.12 -2.70 -1.28
N TRP A 62 -0.14 -2.51 -0.38
CA TRP A 62 1.27 -2.36 -0.70
C TRP A 62 2.02 -3.66 -1.01
N GLY A 63 1.30 -4.80 -1.08
CA GLY A 63 1.82 -6.07 -1.55
C GLY A 63 2.33 -7.00 -0.45
N VAL A 64 1.90 -6.78 0.79
CA VAL A 64 2.20 -7.60 1.96
C VAL A 64 0.88 -8.14 2.53
N PRO A 65 0.27 -9.17 1.91
CA PRO A 65 -1.03 -9.69 2.34
C PRO A 65 -0.91 -10.49 3.65
N ALA A 66 -1.87 -10.29 4.55
CA ALA A 66 -2.01 -11.13 5.74
C ALA A 66 -2.51 -12.54 5.37
N ASP A 67 -1.90 -13.56 5.96
CA ASP A 67 -2.43 -14.92 5.91
C ASP A 67 -3.72 -15.06 6.76
N PRO A 68 -4.48 -16.18 6.63
CA PRO A 68 -5.73 -16.34 7.37
C PRO A 68 -5.57 -16.34 8.90
N ALA A 69 -4.40 -16.74 9.43
CA ALA A 69 -4.16 -16.71 10.87
C ALA A 69 -3.95 -15.27 11.36
N THR A 70 -3.16 -14.50 10.63
CA THR A 70 -2.88 -13.08 10.85
C THR A 70 -4.15 -12.25 10.77
N LYS A 71 -4.98 -12.46 9.74
CA LYS A 71 -6.27 -11.74 9.60
C LYS A 71 -7.14 -11.92 10.86
N ARG A 72 -7.29 -13.14 11.37
CA ARG A 72 -8.06 -13.42 12.60
C ARG A 72 -7.51 -12.71 13.84
N ILE A 73 -6.19 -12.56 13.93
CA ILE A 73 -5.55 -11.86 15.07
C ILE A 73 -5.92 -10.38 15.05
N VAL A 74 -5.82 -9.73 13.89
CA VAL A 74 -6.03 -8.28 13.76
C VAL A 74 -7.49 -7.88 13.56
N GLU A 75 -8.38 -8.83 13.22
CA GLU A 75 -9.84 -8.61 13.10
C GLU A 75 -10.49 -8.07 14.39
N ALA A 76 -9.89 -8.33 15.56
CA ALA A 76 -10.37 -7.81 16.84
C ALA A 76 -10.08 -6.30 17.03
N LEU A 77 -9.22 -5.71 16.20
CA LEU A 77 -8.82 -4.30 16.28
C LEU A 77 -9.76 -3.42 15.46
N PRO A 78 -9.94 -2.14 15.85
CA PRO A 78 -10.69 -1.16 15.06
C PRO A 78 -10.23 -1.10 13.60
N PRO A 79 -11.14 -1.01 12.62
CA PRO A 79 -10.76 -0.91 11.21
C PRO A 79 -10.00 0.40 10.91
N ALA A 80 -9.10 0.34 9.93
CA ALA A 80 -8.37 1.49 9.40
C ALA A 80 -9.25 2.34 8.45
N THR A 81 -10.37 2.88 8.95
CA THR A 81 -11.37 3.59 8.13
C THR A 81 -10.81 4.80 7.39
N GLU A 82 -9.80 5.47 7.94
CA GLU A 82 -9.10 6.60 7.32
C GLU A 82 -8.42 6.19 6.00
N PHE A 83 -8.05 4.92 5.85
CA PHE A 83 -7.44 4.40 4.64
C PHE A 83 -8.43 4.27 3.47
N ILE A 84 -9.75 4.28 3.71
CA ILE A 84 -10.76 4.22 2.64
C ILE A 84 -10.61 5.42 1.70
N GLU A 85 -10.48 6.64 2.23
CA GLU A 85 -10.33 7.84 1.40
C GLU A 85 -9.04 7.81 0.58
N ARG A 86 -7.96 7.24 1.13
CA ARG A 86 -6.71 7.02 0.41
C ARG A 86 -6.86 6.00 -0.73
N LEU A 87 -7.59 4.92 -0.50
CA LEU A 87 -7.89 3.91 -1.52
C LEU A 87 -8.73 4.50 -2.66
N GLU A 88 -9.74 5.31 -2.35
CA GLU A 88 -10.54 6.01 -3.35
C GLU A 88 -9.70 7.02 -4.16
N LEU A 89 -8.77 7.72 -3.51
CA LEU A 89 -7.80 8.58 -4.20
C LEU A 89 -6.95 7.77 -5.18
N TYR A 90 -6.41 6.62 -4.76
CA TYR A 90 -5.66 5.74 -5.65
C TYR A 90 -6.49 5.20 -6.80
N LYS A 91 -7.75 4.84 -6.55
CA LYS A 91 -8.69 4.38 -7.58
C LYS A 91 -8.91 5.48 -8.62
N SER A 92 -9.09 6.74 -8.19
CA SER A 92 -9.28 7.88 -9.09
C SER A 92 -8.07 8.18 -9.99
N ALA A 93 -6.89 7.70 -9.62
CA ALA A 93 -5.65 7.86 -10.39
C ALA A 93 -5.39 6.72 -11.38
N ILE A 94 -6.22 5.67 -11.40
CA ILE A 94 -6.12 4.59 -12.37
C ILE A 94 -6.53 5.14 -13.75
N PRO A 95 -5.68 5.03 -14.78
CA PRO A 95 -6.01 5.55 -16.10
C PRO A 95 -7.18 4.79 -16.73
N ALA A 96 -8.20 5.52 -17.19
CA ALA A 96 -9.41 4.93 -17.78
C ALA A 96 -9.18 4.22 -19.14
N ASN A 97 -8.07 4.49 -19.81
CA ASN A 97 -7.69 3.88 -21.09
C ASN A 97 -6.21 4.12 -21.40
N GLU A 98 -5.71 3.45 -22.45
CA GLU A 98 -4.32 3.57 -22.92
C GLU A 98 -3.92 5.03 -23.18
N SER A 99 -4.79 5.83 -23.81
CA SER A 99 -4.48 7.22 -24.14
C SER A 99 -4.27 8.06 -22.88
N ALA A 100 -5.11 7.87 -21.86
CA ALA A 100 -4.99 8.57 -20.58
C ALA A 100 -3.69 8.16 -19.87
N GLN A 101 -3.34 6.87 -19.88
CA GLN A 101 -2.08 6.41 -19.30
C GLN A 101 -0.88 7.00 -20.04
N ARG A 102 -0.93 7.00 -21.37
CA ARG A 102 0.15 7.54 -22.21
C ARG A 102 0.42 9.01 -21.88
N SER A 103 -0.62 9.83 -21.85
CA SER A 103 -0.49 11.25 -21.51
C SER A 103 0.11 11.47 -20.11
N GLU A 104 -0.29 10.68 -19.12
CA GLU A 104 0.25 10.80 -17.77
C GLU A 104 1.71 10.36 -17.69
N ILE A 105 2.09 9.29 -18.38
CA ILE A 105 3.49 8.84 -18.41
C ILE A 105 4.38 9.84 -19.16
N GLU A 106 3.93 10.39 -20.28
CA GLU A 106 4.67 11.43 -21.02
C GLU A 106 4.93 12.66 -20.13
N ARG A 107 3.91 13.11 -19.39
CA ARG A 107 4.06 14.18 -18.38
C ARG A 107 5.08 13.83 -17.28
N LEU A 108 5.13 12.56 -16.85
CA LEU A 108 6.09 12.08 -15.85
C LEU A 108 7.51 11.98 -16.42
N ILE A 109 7.68 11.63 -17.70
CA ILE A 109 8.99 11.64 -18.37
C ILE A 109 9.57 13.05 -18.41
N GLU A 110 8.75 14.05 -18.73
CA GLU A 110 9.18 15.45 -18.79
C GLU A 110 9.56 16.02 -17.42
N SER A 111 8.93 15.51 -16.35
CA SER A 111 9.07 16.05 -15.00
C SER A 111 10.00 15.24 -14.09
N SER A 112 10.51 14.08 -14.53
CA SER A 112 11.31 13.19 -13.67
C SER A 112 12.64 12.76 -14.30
N GLY A 113 13.64 12.51 -13.45
CA GLY A 113 14.99 12.13 -13.87
C GLY A 113 15.18 10.67 -14.29
N ASN A 114 14.11 9.86 -14.41
CA ASN A 114 14.20 8.43 -14.72
C ASN A 114 13.24 8.04 -15.84
N SER A 115 13.54 8.51 -17.05
CA SER A 115 12.75 8.29 -18.25
C SER A 115 12.64 6.82 -18.67
N GLU A 116 13.68 6.01 -18.44
CA GLU A 116 13.69 4.58 -18.80
C GLU A 116 12.55 3.78 -18.12
N ARG A 117 12.31 4.02 -16.83
CA ARG A 117 11.22 3.37 -16.10
C ARG A 117 9.85 3.69 -16.71
N TRP A 118 9.67 4.92 -17.14
CA TRP A 118 8.42 5.41 -17.71
C TRP A 118 8.19 4.86 -19.11
N PHE A 119 9.23 4.80 -19.95
CA PHE A 119 9.15 4.14 -21.26
C PHE A 119 8.79 2.66 -21.14
N TYR A 120 9.34 1.94 -20.14
CA TYR A 120 8.94 0.56 -19.89
C TYR A 120 7.43 0.44 -19.61
N TYR A 121 6.85 1.33 -18.79
CA TYR A 121 5.42 1.29 -18.52
C TYR A 121 4.56 1.63 -19.76
N LEU A 122 5.02 2.53 -20.63
CA LEU A 122 4.34 2.82 -21.90
C LEU A 122 4.32 1.60 -22.84
N GLU A 123 5.43 0.88 -22.92
CA GLU A 123 5.56 -0.29 -23.82
C GLU A 123 4.82 -1.52 -23.31
N ASN A 124 4.51 -1.58 -22.02
CA ASN A 124 3.91 -2.73 -21.35
C ASN A 124 2.52 -2.40 -20.76
N TYR A 125 1.75 -1.53 -21.42
CA TYR A 125 0.37 -1.30 -21.03
C TYR A 125 -0.44 -2.59 -21.14
N ASP A 126 -1.19 -2.88 -20.08
CA ASP A 126 -2.13 -3.98 -20.04
C ASP A 126 -3.40 -3.50 -19.33
N PRO A 127 -4.56 -3.42 -20.03
CA PRO A 127 -5.82 -3.02 -19.40
C PRO A 127 -6.22 -3.97 -18.25
N ALA A 128 -5.81 -5.25 -18.29
CA ALA A 128 -6.11 -6.19 -17.20
C ALA A 128 -5.44 -5.80 -15.88
N VAL A 129 -4.35 -5.01 -15.92
CA VAL A 129 -3.71 -4.47 -14.71
C VAL A 129 -4.56 -3.37 -14.09
N ALA A 130 -5.23 -2.54 -14.89
CA ALA A 130 -6.14 -1.52 -14.39
C ALA A 130 -7.36 -2.17 -13.72
N ASP A 131 -8.00 -3.12 -14.40
CA ASP A 131 -9.13 -3.89 -13.86
C ASP A 131 -8.77 -4.58 -12.54
N PHE A 132 -7.62 -5.26 -12.51
CA PHE A 132 -7.13 -5.92 -11.29
C PHE A 132 -6.93 -4.94 -10.12
N MET A 133 -6.39 -3.74 -10.39
CA MET A 133 -6.17 -2.73 -9.36
C MET A 133 -7.50 -2.17 -8.82
N GLU A 134 -8.48 -1.92 -9.70
CA GLU A 134 -9.82 -1.49 -9.29
C GLU A 134 -10.52 -2.55 -8.44
N GLU A 135 -10.55 -3.81 -8.88
CA GLU A 135 -11.14 -4.92 -8.13
C GLU A 135 -10.46 -5.11 -6.77
N LYS A 136 -9.13 -5.01 -6.73
CA LYS A 136 -8.37 -5.09 -5.47
C LYS A 136 -8.77 -3.97 -4.52
N ILE A 137 -8.87 -2.73 -5.00
CA ILE A 137 -9.26 -1.58 -4.17
C ILE A 137 -10.68 -1.77 -3.64
N ASP A 138 -11.63 -2.15 -4.50
CA ASP A 138 -13.03 -2.34 -4.10
C ASP A 138 -13.18 -3.43 -3.04
N ARG A 139 -12.46 -4.54 -3.19
CA ARG A 139 -12.41 -5.58 -2.16
C ARG A 139 -11.85 -5.06 -0.84
N LEU A 140 -10.73 -4.32 -0.86
CA LEU A 140 -10.11 -3.79 0.35
C LEU A 140 -11.03 -2.78 1.06
N ILE A 141 -11.73 -1.92 0.32
CA ILE A 141 -12.74 -1.02 0.88
C ILE A 141 -13.87 -1.83 1.53
N GLY A 142 -14.32 -2.91 0.90
CA GLY A 142 -15.31 -3.83 1.46
C GLY A 142 -14.84 -4.54 2.74
N GLU A 143 -13.55 -4.87 2.85
CA GLU A 143 -12.95 -5.47 4.05
C GLU A 143 -12.80 -4.48 5.22
N ILE A 144 -12.70 -3.18 4.96
CA ILE A 144 -12.55 -2.14 6.00
C ILE A 144 -13.91 -1.71 6.59
N ARG A 145 -15.01 -1.84 5.83
CA ARG A 145 -16.37 -1.41 6.23
C ARG A 145 -17.07 -2.43 7.12
#